data_AF-A0A2S9G831-F1
#
_entry.id   AF-A0A2S9G831-F1
#
_cell.length_a   1.000
_cell.length_b   1.000
_cell.length_c   1.000
_cell.angle_alpha   90.00
_cell.angle_beta   90.00
_cell.angle_gamma   90.00
#
_symmetry.space_group_name_H-M   'P 1'
#
loop_
_entity.id
_entity.type
_entity.pdbx_description
1 polymer ?
#
loop_
_entity_poly.entity_id
_entity_poly.type
_entity_poly.pdbx_seq_one_letter_code
_entity_poly.pdbx_strand_id
1 'polypeptide(L)' 'ELVGSAAVNKSVVEDRAAQPYRTASLRVNFLRPFHGGGEAHYLAKPAHVGRSSGVAEVQAVGRDGRVALLARLTAYR' A
#
# COMPACT_ATOMS: atom_id res chain seq x y z
N GLU A 1 5.75 0.79 -1.53
CA GLU A 1 5.66 -0.05 -0.32
C GLU A 1 5.01 0.66 0.87
N LEU A 2 5.54 1.82 1.28
CA LEU A 2 5.18 2.53 2.52
C LEU A 2 3.66 2.65 2.77
N VAL A 3 2.87 3.15 1.81
CA VAL A 3 1.42 3.33 1.99
C VAL A 3 0.65 2.01 2.10
N GLY A 4 1.11 0.94 1.43
CA GLY A 4 0.48 -0.39 1.52
C GLY A 4 0.76 -1.05 2.86
N SER A 5 1.99 -0.91 3.38
CA SER A 5 2.35 -1.37 4.72
C SER A 5 1.56 -0.61 5.79
N ALA A 6 1.42 0.71 5.66
CA ALA A 6 0.59 1.52 6.55
C ALA A 6 -0.88 1.07 6.54
N ALA A 7 -1.43 0.72 5.37
CA ALA A 7 -2.81 0.26 5.24
C ALA A 7 -3.06 -1.06 5.98
N VAL A 8 -2.16 -2.05 5.90
CA VAL A 8 -2.33 -3.34 6.61
C VAL A 8 -1.98 -3.27 8.09
N ASN A 9 -1.17 -2.31 8.51
CA ASN A 9 -0.76 -2.11 9.90
C ASN A 9 -1.61 -1.08 10.67
N LYS A 10 -2.67 -0.55 10.07
CA LYS A 10 -3.52 0.48 10.71
C LYS A 10 -4.01 0.05 12.10
N SER A 11 -4.45 -1.20 12.26
CA SER A 11 -4.95 -1.73 13.54
C SER A 11 -3.84 -1.96 14.58
N VAL A 12 -2.58 -2.16 14.17
CA VAL A 12 -1.44 -2.32 15.09
C VAL A 12 -1.09 -0.98 15.76
N VAL A 13 -1.40 0.13 15.09
CA VAL A 13 -1.29 1.47 15.69
C VAL A 13 -2.30 1.64 16.83
N GLU A 14 -3.48 1.01 16.72
CA GLU A 14 -4.56 1.06 17.70
C GLU A 14 -4.35 0.05 18.84
N ASP A 15 -3.92 -1.17 18.52
CA ASP A 15 -3.55 -2.22 19.48
C ASP A 15 -2.04 -2.51 19.41
N ARG A 16 -1.29 -1.82 20.28
CA ARG A 16 0.17 -1.92 20.36
C ARG A 16 0.69 -3.29 20.80
N ALA A 17 -0.17 -4.20 21.26
CA ALA A 17 0.21 -5.57 21.59
C ALA A 17 0.25 -6.49 20.35
N ALA A 18 -0.40 -6.09 19.24
CA ALA A 18 -0.36 -6.84 17.99
C ALA A 18 1.01 -6.73 17.31
N GLN A 19 1.56 -7.85 16.84
CA GLN A 19 2.78 -7.83 16.03
C GLN A 19 2.50 -7.16 14.67
N PRO A 20 3.40 -6.30 14.16
CA PRO A 20 3.21 -5.66 12.87
C PRO A 20 3.42 -6.64 11.71
N TYR A 21 2.61 -6.48 10.67
CA TYR A 21 2.84 -7.11 9.38
C TYR A 21 4.16 -6.65 8.76
N ARG A 22 4.94 -7.62 8.28
CA ARG A 22 6.15 -7.42 7.48
C ARG A 22 5.84 -7.71 6.02
N THR A 23 6.25 -6.79 5.14
CA THR A 23 6.12 -6.96 3.69
C THR A 23 6.76 -8.27 3.25
N ALA A 24 6.00 -9.12 2.59
CA ALA A 24 6.46 -10.39 2.04
C ALA A 24 6.69 -10.28 0.52
N SER A 25 5.77 -9.65 -0.19
CA SER A 25 5.91 -9.39 -1.62
C SER A 25 5.25 -8.08 -2.03
N LEU A 26 5.79 -7.50 -3.10
CA LEU A 26 5.25 -6.33 -3.75
C LEU A 26 5.23 -6.59 -5.26
N ARG A 27 4.03 -6.58 -5.85
CA ARG A 27 3.85 -6.60 -7.31
C ARG A 27 3.49 -5.20 -7.76
N VAL A 28 4.16 -4.70 -8.79
CA VAL A 28 3.90 -3.37 -9.37
C VAL A 28 3.66 -3.49 -10.86
N ASN A 29 2.62 -2.82 -11.34
CA ASN A 29 2.34 -2.61 -12.75
C ASN A 29 2.52 -1.13 -13.07
N PHE A 30 3.38 -0.82 -14.03
CA PHE A 30 3.62 0.52 -14.52
C PHE A 30 2.75 0.76 -15.75
N LEU A 31 1.79 1.67 -15.63
CA LEU A 31 0.85 1.96 -16.72
C LEU A 31 1.39 3.06 -17.63
N ARG A 32 2.18 3.97 -17.07
CA ARG A 32 2.74 5.16 -17.71
C ARG A 32 3.80 5.81 -16.80
N PRO A 33 4.62 6.74 -17.31
CA PRO A 33 5.53 7.51 -16.48
C PRO A 33 4.80 8.24 -15.34
N PHE A 34 5.36 8.17 -14.13
CA PHE A 34 4.88 8.91 -12.97
C PHE A 34 5.56 10.27 -12.91
N HIS A 35 4.80 11.33 -13.13
CA HIS A 35 5.27 12.70 -12.96
C HIS A 35 4.84 13.20 -11.57
N GLY A 36 5.83 13.41 -10.70
CA GLY A 36 5.63 13.99 -9.36
C GLY A 36 5.19 15.47 -9.41
N GLY A 37 4.89 16.04 -8.25
CA GLY A 37 4.41 17.41 -8.08
C GLY A 37 3.49 17.52 -6.85
N GLY A 38 3.02 18.74 -6.53
CA GLY A 38 2.22 18.98 -5.31
C GLY A 38 0.95 18.13 -5.20
N GLU A 39 0.33 17.80 -6.34
CA GLU A 39 -0.88 16.97 -6.40
C GLU A 39 -0.60 15.47 -6.56
N ALA A 40 0.65 15.08 -6.80
CA ALA A 40 0.99 13.68 -6.98
C ALA A 40 0.99 12.96 -5.62
N HIS A 41 0.27 11.86 -5.52
CA HIS A 41 0.06 11.17 -4.25
C HIS A 41 -0.07 9.66 -4.41
N TYR A 42 0.11 8.95 -3.30
CA TYR A 42 -0.08 7.51 -3.23
C TYR A 42 -1.31 7.20 -2.39
N LEU A 43 -2.15 6.29 -2.90
CA LEU A 43 -3.33 5.79 -2.20
C LEU A 43 -3.13 4.31 -1.88
N ALA A 44 -3.62 3.88 -0.73
CA ALA A 44 -3.65 2.46 -0.37
C ALA A 44 -4.96 2.10 0.31
N LYS A 45 -5.49 0.92 0.00
CA LYS A 45 -6.65 0.33 0.66
C LYS A 45 -6.33 -1.11 1.06
N PRO A 46 -6.60 -1.52 2.31
CA PRO A 46 -6.48 -2.91 2.68
C PRO A 46 -7.51 -3.72 1.88
N ALA A 47 -7.06 -4.78 1.22
CA ALA A 47 -7.91 -5.77 0.57
C ALA A 47 -8.22 -6.93 1.52
N HIS A 48 -7.27 -7.27 2.40
CA HIS A 48 -7.42 -8.29 3.43
C HIS A 48 -6.52 -7.99 4.63
N VAL A 49 -7.02 -8.13 5.85
CA VAL A 49 -6.21 -8.07 7.09
C VAL A 49 -6.69 -9.22 7.98
N GLY A 50 -5.93 -10.31 7.98
CA GLY A 50 -6.29 -11.56 8.66
C GLY A 50 -5.57 -11.77 9.99
N ARG A 51 -5.40 -13.03 10.38
CA ARG A 51 -4.61 -13.39 11.57
C ARG A 51 -3.10 -13.34 11.31
N SER A 52 -2.67 -13.87 10.16
CA SER A 52 -1.25 -14.01 9.80
C SER A 52 -0.88 -13.38 8.47
N SER A 53 -1.85 -13.05 7.61
CA SER A 53 -1.60 -12.40 6.31
C SER A 53 -2.33 -11.06 6.19
N GLY A 54 -1.73 -10.16 5.41
CA GLY A 54 -2.27 -8.85 5.07
C GLY A 54 -2.05 -8.58 3.59
N VAL A 55 -3.05 -7.99 2.93
CA VAL A 55 -3.00 -7.61 1.52
C VAL A 55 -3.51 -6.18 1.38
N ALA A 56 -2.79 -5.34 0.64
CA ALA A 56 -3.24 -4.01 0.28
C ALA A 56 -3.09 -3.75 -1.22
N GLU A 57 -4.09 -3.08 -1.79
CA GLU A 57 -4.02 -2.48 -3.12
C GLU A 57 -3.50 -1.04 -2.99
N VAL A 58 -2.59 -0.67 -3.87
CA VAL A 58 -1.89 0.62 -3.88
C VAL A 58 -1.98 1.24 -5.26
N GLN A 59 -2.17 2.55 -5.31
CA GLN A 59 -2.14 3.34 -6.54
C GLN A 59 -1.18 4.51 -6.39
N ALA A 60 -0.53 4.89 -7.47
CA ALA A 60 0.19 6.16 -7.57
C ALA A 60 -0.53 7.04 -8.60
N VAL A 61 -0.98 8.21 -8.15
CA VAL A 61 -1.67 9.21 -8.97
C VAL A 61 -0.68 10.33 -9.27
N GLY A 62 -0.40 10.56 -10.55
CA GLY A 62 0.51 11.62 -10.98
C GLY A 62 -0.10 13.02 -10.81
N ARG A 63 0.71 14.06 -11.02
CA ARG A 63 0.25 15.47 -10.98
C ARG A 63 -0.89 15.79 -11.96
N ASP A 64 -1.06 14.95 -12.99
CA ASP A 64 -2.12 15.06 -13.99
C ASP A 64 -3.42 14.37 -13.55
N GLY A 65 -3.50 13.89 -12.31
CA GLY A 65 -4.66 13.21 -11.74
C GLY A 65 -4.85 11.78 -12.24
N ARG A 66 -3.90 11.24 -13.03
CA ARG A 66 -4.05 9.94 -13.68
C ARG A 66 -3.20 8.89 -12.96
N VAL A 67 -3.74 7.68 -12.85
CA VAL A 67 -3.02 6.56 -12.25
C VAL A 67 -1.83 6.20 -13.13
N ALA A 68 -0.63 6.21 -12.54
CA ALA A 68 0.61 5.84 -13.20
C ALA A 68 1.09 4.44 -12.82
N LEU A 69 0.77 4.00 -11.58
CA LEU A 69 1.12 2.68 -11.09
C LEU A 69 -0.03 2.05 -10.33
N LEU A 70 -0.15 0.74 -10.46
CA LEU A 70 -0.95 -0.13 -9.59
C LEU A 70 -0.01 -1.10 -8.90
N ALA A 71 -0.18 -1.31 -7.61
CA ALA A 71 0.61 -2.29 -6.88
C ALA A 71 -0.22 -3.08 -5.87
N ARG A 72 0.18 -4.33 -5.66
CA ARG A 72 -0.35 -5.18 -4.60
C ARG A 72 0.78 -5.53 -3.63
N LEU A 73 0.56 -5.24 -2.36
CA LEU A 73 1.42 -5.65 -1.25
C LEU A 73 0.80 -6.87 -0.57
N THR A 74 1.61 -7.90 -0.33
CA THR A 74 1.27 -9.01 0.56
C THR A 74 2.25 -8.98 1.73
N ALA A 75 1.77 -9.22 2.94
CA ALA A 75 2.55 -9.18 4.16
C ALA A 75 2.16 -10.30 5.12
N TYR A 76 3.07 -10.67 6.02
CA TYR A 76 2.85 -11.67 7.05
C TYR A 76 3.20 -11.14 8.45
N ARG A 77 2.54 -11.67 9.48
CA ARG A 77 2.86 -11.41 10.89
C ARG A 77 2.84 -12.71 11.69
#